data_AF-X1NME0-F1
#
_entry.id   AF-X1NME0-F1
#
_cell.length_a   1.000
_cell.length_b   1.000
_cell.length_c   1.000
_cell.angle_alpha   90.00
_cell.angle_beta   90.00
_cell.angle_gamma   90.00
#
_symmetry.space_group_name_H-M   'P 1'
#
loop_
_entity.id
_entity.type
_entity.pdbx_description
1 polymer ?
#
loop_
_entity_poly.entity_id
_entity_poly.type
_entity_poly.pdbx_seq_one_letter_code
_entity_poly.pdbx_strand_id
1 'polypeptide(L)'
;YPETYYGRESYLRQGECYFQLGEPEKGISQWRQLIDRYPDSYQTMTSLWNLARYYTKNNNDSEALEAYRELSERFSKSRLGDDALYWRGKTLQKMGLEEEANSIYEKVLNDYPLSYYAERISEQRGDTDYLWPIISVSEEKDFTYLEGFLEKYDKINEKGQLFLLKAELFGEVSFYKEAIIELKGALNYNPGNIFLLFRLSDLYQENEDYYDSLNYTEIIFNYLQDNYPLEELPLELWEQLYPAYFEDMIREYAIKYEIDHLLVLAMIREESRFNAW
;
A
#
# COMPACT_ATOMS: atom_id res chain seq x y z
N TYR A 1 1.45 -34.52 -13.74
CA TYR A 1 1.34 -33.06 -13.87
C TYR A 1 0.91 -32.41 -12.54
N PRO A 2 1.81 -32.26 -11.54
CA PRO A 2 1.44 -31.60 -10.28
C PRO A 2 1.89 -30.13 -10.18
N GLU A 3 3.00 -29.76 -10.82
CA GLU A 3 3.69 -28.45 -10.68
C GLU A 3 2.95 -27.22 -11.27
N THR A 4 1.67 -27.35 -11.60
CA THR A 4 0.89 -26.27 -12.21
C THR A 4 0.23 -25.38 -11.16
N TYR A 5 -0.19 -24.17 -11.57
CA TYR A 5 -1.05 -23.28 -10.77
C TYR A 5 -2.25 -24.04 -10.15
N TYR A 6 -2.90 -24.90 -10.94
CA TYR A 6 -4.02 -25.73 -10.50
C TYR A 6 -3.68 -26.71 -9.36
N GLY A 7 -2.42 -27.16 -9.24
CA GLY A 7 -1.98 -28.01 -8.13
C GLY A 7 -2.03 -27.26 -6.79
N ARG A 8 -1.43 -26.06 -6.74
CA ARG A 8 -1.49 -25.15 -5.58
C ARG A 8 -2.93 -24.80 -5.20
N GLU A 9 -3.70 -24.39 -6.20
CA GLU A 9 -5.11 -23.98 -6.04
C GLU A 9 -6.00 -25.13 -5.53
N SER A 10 -5.73 -26.37 -5.96
CA SER A 10 -6.43 -27.56 -5.48
C SER A 10 -6.23 -27.81 -4.00
N TYR A 11 -4.99 -27.72 -3.48
CA TYR A 11 -4.74 -27.94 -2.05
C TYR A 11 -5.40 -26.86 -1.17
N LEU A 12 -5.36 -25.59 -1.60
CA LEU A 12 -6.02 -24.48 -0.88
C LEU A 12 -7.52 -24.76 -0.76
N ARG A 13 -8.19 -25.01 -1.89
CA ARG A 13 -9.65 -25.24 -1.95
C ARG A 13 -10.08 -26.56 -1.30
N GLN A 14 -9.30 -27.62 -1.41
CA GLN A 14 -9.58 -28.88 -0.70
C GLN A 14 -9.51 -28.66 0.82
N GLY A 15 -8.56 -27.86 1.30
CA GLY A 15 -8.52 -27.46 2.70
C GLY A 15 -9.79 -26.73 3.14
N GLU A 16 -10.17 -25.68 2.40
CA GLU A 16 -11.40 -24.89 2.63
C GLU A 16 -12.66 -25.77 2.68
N CYS A 17 -12.81 -26.70 1.72
CA CYS A 17 -13.91 -27.66 1.69
C CYS A 17 -13.94 -28.56 2.93
N TYR A 18 -12.80 -29.07 3.41
CA TYR A 18 -12.76 -29.88 4.62
C TYR A 18 -13.18 -29.11 5.88
N PHE A 19 -12.84 -27.82 6.00
CA PHE A 19 -13.36 -26.98 7.09
C PHE A 19 -14.88 -26.76 6.98
N GLN A 20 -15.41 -26.56 5.77
CA GLN A 20 -16.87 -26.45 5.55
C GLN A 20 -17.63 -27.76 5.87
N LEU A 21 -16.99 -28.91 5.66
CA LEU A 21 -17.52 -30.24 5.98
C LEU A 21 -17.37 -30.62 7.46
N GLY A 22 -16.70 -29.80 8.29
CA GLY A 22 -16.46 -30.10 9.70
C GLY A 22 -15.34 -31.13 9.95
N GLU A 23 -14.41 -31.29 9.01
CA GLU A 23 -13.24 -32.20 9.10
C GLU A 23 -11.91 -31.42 9.15
N PRO A 24 -11.70 -30.54 10.16
CA PRO A 24 -10.61 -29.57 10.16
C PRO A 24 -9.21 -30.19 10.10
N GLU A 25 -8.99 -31.38 10.65
CA GLU A 25 -7.70 -32.08 10.62
C GLU A 25 -7.27 -32.41 9.19
N LYS A 26 -8.21 -32.81 8.33
CA LYS A 26 -7.96 -33.02 6.90
C LYS A 26 -7.69 -31.70 6.20
N GLY A 27 -8.38 -30.63 6.60
CA GLY A 27 -8.18 -29.27 6.11
C GLY A 27 -6.77 -28.75 6.37
N ILE A 28 -6.33 -28.83 7.63
CA ILE A 28 -4.97 -28.53 8.09
C ILE A 28 -3.95 -29.35 7.28
N SER A 29 -4.21 -30.64 7.07
CA SER A 29 -3.30 -31.52 6.31
C SER A 29 -3.14 -31.11 4.84
N GLN A 30 -4.17 -30.59 4.17
CA GLN A 30 -4.02 -30.07 2.79
C GLN A 30 -3.23 -28.76 2.77
N TRP A 31 -3.52 -27.85 3.70
CA TRP A 31 -2.82 -26.57 3.79
C TRP A 31 -1.34 -26.74 4.18
N ARG A 32 -1.00 -27.65 5.10
CA ARG A 32 0.41 -27.99 5.39
C ARG A 32 1.13 -28.62 4.19
N GLN A 33 0.51 -29.56 3.47
CA GLN A 33 1.10 -30.09 2.22
C GLN A 33 1.34 -29.02 1.15
N LEU A 34 0.49 -27.99 1.07
CA LEU A 34 0.68 -26.83 0.21
C LEU A 34 1.86 -25.96 0.65
N ILE A 35 1.93 -25.65 1.96
CA ILE A 35 3.04 -24.91 2.58
C ILE A 35 4.39 -25.60 2.34
N ASP A 36 4.46 -26.92 2.56
CA ASP A 36 5.67 -27.73 2.40
C ASP A 36 6.13 -27.82 0.93
N ARG A 37 5.17 -27.91 0.00
CA ARG A 37 5.44 -28.22 -1.41
C ARG A 37 5.66 -26.98 -2.29
N TYR A 38 4.99 -25.88 -1.98
CA TYR A 38 5.01 -24.67 -2.80
C TYR A 38 5.29 -23.44 -1.92
N PRO A 39 6.45 -23.38 -1.25
CA PRO A 39 6.68 -22.52 -0.10
C PRO A 39 6.43 -21.03 -0.38
N ASP A 40 6.76 -20.53 -1.56
CA ASP A 40 6.75 -19.09 -1.87
C ASP A 40 5.51 -18.68 -2.69
N SER A 41 4.41 -19.43 -2.56
CA SER A 41 3.18 -19.21 -3.34
C SER A 41 2.12 -18.38 -2.62
N TYR A 42 1.33 -17.61 -3.39
CA TYR A 42 0.16 -16.89 -2.90
C TYR A 42 -0.85 -17.80 -2.17
N GLN A 43 -1.04 -19.02 -2.67
CA GLN A 43 -1.85 -20.03 -2.00
C GLN A 43 -1.26 -20.42 -0.63
N THR A 44 0.07 -20.58 -0.52
CA THR A 44 0.75 -20.85 0.75
C THR A 44 0.60 -19.71 1.75
N MET A 45 0.81 -18.46 1.33
CA MET A 45 0.53 -17.26 2.15
C MET A 45 -0.92 -17.26 2.67
N THR A 46 -1.89 -17.59 1.81
CA THR A 46 -3.31 -17.66 2.15
C THR A 46 -3.63 -18.82 3.11
N SER A 47 -2.98 -19.97 2.92
CA SER A 47 -3.09 -21.13 3.83
C SER A 47 -2.50 -20.87 5.21
N LEU A 48 -1.36 -20.15 5.32
CA LEU A 48 -0.78 -19.75 6.60
C LEU A 48 -1.72 -18.83 7.37
N TRP A 49 -2.30 -17.83 6.69
CA TRP A 49 -3.29 -16.92 7.26
C TRP A 49 -4.53 -17.65 7.78
N ASN A 50 -5.07 -18.56 6.97
CA ASN A 50 -6.25 -19.33 7.34
C ASN A 50 -5.96 -20.33 8.47
N LEU A 51 -4.77 -20.95 8.51
CA LEU A 51 -4.31 -21.76 9.65
C LEU A 51 -4.21 -20.92 10.92
N ALA A 52 -3.50 -19.79 10.88
CA ALA A 52 -3.26 -18.95 12.05
C ALA A 52 -4.57 -18.43 12.65
N ARG A 53 -5.52 -17.98 11.81
CA ARG A 53 -6.87 -17.58 12.23
C ARG A 53 -7.70 -18.75 12.76
N TYR A 54 -7.60 -19.94 12.18
CA TYR A 54 -8.26 -21.14 12.71
C TYR A 54 -7.72 -21.49 14.11
N TYR A 55 -6.40 -21.53 14.28
CA TYR A 55 -5.78 -21.84 15.57
C TYR A 55 -6.13 -20.79 16.64
N THR A 56 -6.05 -19.50 16.29
CA THR A 56 -6.46 -18.37 17.18
C THR A 56 -7.90 -18.54 17.66
N LYS A 57 -8.83 -18.89 16.76
CA LYS A 57 -10.26 -19.08 17.06
C LYS A 57 -10.52 -20.27 17.98
N ASN A 58 -9.68 -21.30 17.95
CA ASN A 58 -9.82 -22.50 18.79
C ASN A 58 -9.01 -22.44 20.10
N ASN A 59 -8.21 -21.38 20.31
CA ASN A 59 -7.26 -21.20 21.42
C ASN A 59 -6.02 -22.12 21.34
N ASN A 60 -5.67 -22.58 20.14
CA ASN A 60 -4.39 -23.21 19.82
C ASN A 60 -3.33 -22.12 19.62
N ASP A 61 -3.10 -21.30 20.65
CA ASP A 61 -2.39 -20.03 20.49
C ASP A 61 -0.91 -20.23 20.09
N SER A 62 -0.28 -21.32 20.53
CA SER A 62 1.07 -21.71 20.08
C SER A 62 1.16 -21.98 18.57
N GLU A 63 0.22 -22.74 18.01
CA GLU A 63 0.17 -23.03 16.57
C GLU A 63 -0.26 -21.80 15.75
N ALA A 64 -1.01 -20.88 16.35
CA ALA A 64 -1.30 -19.57 15.76
C ALA A 64 -0.03 -18.71 15.66
N LEU A 65 0.75 -18.60 16.75
CA LEU A 65 2.03 -17.87 16.75
C LEU A 65 3.02 -18.42 15.71
N GLU A 66 3.12 -19.73 15.59
CA GLU A 66 3.96 -20.38 14.57
C GLU A 66 3.51 -19.99 13.15
N ALA A 67 2.21 -20.12 12.84
CA ALA A 67 1.69 -19.82 11.51
C ALA A 67 1.73 -18.32 11.15
N TYR A 68 1.51 -17.42 12.12
CA TYR A 68 1.70 -15.98 11.90
C TYR A 68 3.19 -15.62 11.75
N ARG A 69 4.10 -16.21 12.55
CA ARG A 69 5.54 -16.01 12.38
C ARG A 69 5.97 -16.44 10.97
N GLU A 70 5.63 -17.66 10.60
CA GLU A 70 5.92 -18.26 9.30
C GLU A 70 5.40 -17.40 8.13
N LEU A 71 4.23 -16.78 8.27
CA LEU A 71 3.74 -15.80 7.28
C LEU A 71 4.59 -14.53 7.27
N SER A 72 4.74 -13.85 8.42
CA SER A 72 5.44 -12.57 8.54
C SER A 72 6.92 -12.60 8.12
N GLU A 73 7.57 -13.76 8.22
CA GLU A 73 8.98 -13.96 7.85
C GLU A 73 9.17 -14.27 6.35
N ARG A 74 8.19 -14.90 5.70
CA ARG A 74 8.26 -15.31 4.28
C ARG A 74 7.54 -14.37 3.32
N PHE A 75 6.52 -13.68 3.79
CA PHE A 75 5.65 -12.81 3.01
C PHE A 75 5.57 -11.40 3.62
N SER A 76 6.69 -10.89 4.12
CA SER A 76 6.80 -9.54 4.71
C SER A 76 6.32 -8.46 3.74
N LYS A 77 6.90 -8.37 2.54
CA LYS A 77 6.47 -7.45 1.46
C LYS A 77 5.14 -7.86 0.79
N SER A 78 4.16 -8.36 1.55
CA SER A 78 2.82 -8.71 1.06
C SER A 78 1.71 -8.04 1.86
N ARG A 79 0.51 -7.97 1.29
CA ARG A 79 -0.76 -7.51 1.89
C ARG A 79 -1.30 -8.40 3.05
N LEU A 80 -0.40 -9.05 3.78
CA LEU A 80 -0.62 -9.84 5.01
C LEU A 80 0.61 -9.83 5.95
N GLY A 81 1.72 -9.15 5.61
CA GLY A 81 2.95 -9.18 6.41
C GLY A 81 2.77 -8.44 7.75
N ASP A 82 2.17 -7.25 7.67
CA ASP A 82 1.69 -6.42 8.76
C ASP A 82 0.55 -7.08 9.54
N ASP A 83 -0.48 -7.60 8.85
CA ASP A 83 -1.55 -8.41 9.46
C ASP A 83 -0.97 -9.51 10.36
N ALA A 84 -0.05 -10.31 9.84
CA ALA A 84 0.50 -11.45 10.57
C ALA A 84 1.35 -11.01 11.78
N LEU A 85 2.10 -9.92 11.69
CA LEU A 85 2.79 -9.36 12.85
C LEU A 85 1.80 -8.84 13.89
N TYR A 86 0.81 -8.05 13.50
CA TYR A 86 -0.20 -7.52 14.44
C TYR A 86 -0.96 -8.64 15.15
N TRP A 87 -1.44 -9.64 14.41
CA TRP A 87 -2.19 -10.75 15.01
C TRP A 87 -1.28 -11.68 15.83
N ARG A 88 0.00 -11.86 15.48
CA ARG A 88 1.01 -12.47 16.37
C ARG A 88 1.13 -11.70 17.69
N GLY A 89 1.23 -10.37 17.63
CA GLY A 89 1.24 -9.50 18.82
C GLY A 89 -0.02 -9.66 19.68
N LYS A 90 -1.22 -9.63 19.07
CA LYS A 90 -2.48 -9.87 19.81
C LYS A 90 -2.49 -11.26 20.47
N THR A 91 -1.95 -12.29 19.83
CA THR A 91 -1.86 -13.65 20.39
C THR A 91 -0.86 -13.71 21.55
N LEU A 92 0.29 -13.02 21.48
CA LEU A 92 1.24 -12.91 22.60
C LEU A 92 0.61 -12.20 23.81
N GLN A 93 -0.12 -11.09 23.62
CA GLN A 93 -0.87 -10.43 24.71
C GLN A 93 -1.92 -11.36 25.33
N LYS A 94 -2.65 -12.13 24.51
CA LYS A 94 -3.64 -13.11 24.97
C LYS A 94 -3.00 -14.20 25.87
N MET A 95 -1.74 -14.55 25.59
CA MET A 95 -0.94 -15.49 26.39
C MET A 95 -0.25 -14.83 27.61
N GLY A 96 -0.36 -13.52 27.79
CA GLY A 96 0.30 -12.75 28.85
C GLY A 96 1.78 -12.43 28.59
N LEU A 97 2.27 -12.65 27.38
CA LEU A 97 3.66 -12.43 26.97
C LEU A 97 3.85 -10.98 26.48
N GLU A 98 3.63 -10.02 27.38
CA GLU A 98 3.50 -8.60 27.02
C GLU A 98 4.80 -7.98 26.49
N GLU A 99 5.98 -8.39 26.99
CA GLU A 99 7.29 -7.94 26.46
C GLU A 99 7.50 -8.41 25.02
N GLU A 100 7.19 -9.67 24.72
CA GLU A 100 7.26 -10.22 23.36
C GLU A 100 6.22 -9.55 22.44
N ALA A 101 5.01 -9.32 22.94
CA ALA A 101 3.95 -8.65 22.17
C ALA A 101 4.37 -7.23 21.75
N ASN A 102 4.92 -6.44 22.68
CA ASN A 102 5.40 -5.10 22.36
C ASN A 102 6.60 -5.13 21.40
N SER A 103 7.53 -6.09 21.54
CA SER A 103 8.61 -6.28 20.56
C SER A 103 8.10 -6.56 19.14
N ILE A 104 6.96 -7.27 19.00
CA ILE A 104 6.31 -7.48 17.70
C ILE A 104 5.55 -6.22 17.22
N TYR A 105 4.97 -5.42 18.12
CA TYR A 105 4.34 -4.15 17.75
C TYR A 105 5.36 -3.08 17.32
N GLU A 106 6.52 -2.97 17.97
CA GLU A 106 7.63 -2.14 17.48
C GLU A 106 7.98 -2.54 16.04
N LYS A 107 7.98 -3.83 15.73
CA LYS A 107 8.25 -4.30 14.37
C LYS A 107 7.16 -3.86 13.37
N VAL A 108 5.87 -3.83 13.75
CA VAL A 108 4.82 -3.27 12.88
C VAL A 108 5.04 -1.78 12.63
N LEU A 109 5.32 -1.01 13.69
CA LEU A 109 5.53 0.44 13.60
C LEU A 109 6.76 0.81 12.75
N ASN A 110 7.86 0.04 12.86
CA ASN A 110 9.11 0.32 12.13
C ASN A 110 9.13 -0.28 10.71
N ASP A 111 8.66 -1.52 10.49
CA ASP A 111 8.70 -2.16 9.16
C ASP A 111 7.49 -1.74 8.27
N TYR A 112 6.39 -1.25 8.87
CA TYR A 112 5.13 -0.93 8.17
C TYR A 112 4.44 0.34 8.72
N PRO A 113 5.13 1.50 8.83
CA PRO A 113 4.60 2.71 9.48
C PRO A 113 3.28 3.23 8.88
N LEU A 114 3.03 2.97 7.60
CA LEU A 114 1.80 3.39 6.88
C LEU A 114 0.69 2.34 6.86
N SER A 115 0.84 1.24 7.62
CA SER A 115 -0.18 0.20 7.71
C SER A 115 -1.35 0.60 8.62
N TYR A 116 -2.55 0.11 8.32
CA TYR A 116 -3.70 0.19 9.21
C TYR A 116 -3.38 -0.33 10.63
N TYR A 117 -2.50 -1.32 10.74
CA TYR A 117 -2.10 -1.89 12.02
C TYR A 117 -1.07 -1.07 12.79
N ALA A 118 -0.22 -0.29 12.12
CA ALA A 118 0.65 0.69 12.79
C ALA A 118 -0.20 1.78 13.46
N GLU A 119 -1.06 2.46 12.69
CA GLU A 119 -2.03 3.46 13.19
C GLU A 119 -2.83 2.90 14.39
N ARG A 120 -3.34 1.67 14.25
CA ARG A 120 -4.11 0.99 15.29
C ARG A 120 -3.30 0.60 16.53
N ILE A 121 -1.98 0.47 16.45
CA ILE A 121 -1.10 0.30 17.62
C ILE A 121 -0.91 1.65 18.30
N SER A 122 -0.62 2.71 17.53
CA SER A 122 -0.46 4.08 18.01
C SER A 122 -1.71 4.55 18.79
N GLU A 123 -2.90 4.38 18.21
CA GLU A 123 -4.19 4.65 18.85
C GLU A 123 -4.35 3.87 20.18
N GLN A 124 -4.03 2.57 20.20
CA GLN A 124 -4.16 1.72 21.39
C GLN A 124 -3.18 2.09 22.52
N ARG A 125 -2.04 2.72 22.19
CA ARG A 125 -1.04 3.19 23.17
C ARG A 125 -1.29 4.64 23.61
N GLY A 126 -1.91 5.45 22.74
CA GLY A 126 -1.96 6.90 22.88
C GLY A 126 -0.69 7.60 22.37
N ASP A 127 0.13 6.91 21.57
CA ASP A 127 1.39 7.43 21.04
C ASP A 127 1.12 8.31 19.81
N THR A 128 0.88 9.60 20.03
CA THR A 128 0.72 10.60 18.95
C THR A 128 1.95 10.74 18.07
N ASP A 129 3.12 10.40 18.60
CA ASP A 129 4.42 10.54 17.94
C ASP A 129 4.60 9.59 16.75
N TYR A 130 3.74 8.56 16.63
CA TYR A 130 3.68 7.64 15.49
C TYR A 130 2.64 8.03 14.42
N LEU A 131 1.94 9.18 14.55
CA LEU A 131 1.09 9.77 13.50
C LEU A 131 1.93 10.52 12.43
N TRP A 132 3.15 10.04 12.21
CA TRP A 132 4.28 10.82 11.72
C TRP A 132 4.85 10.07 10.50
N PRO A 133 4.38 10.43 9.28
CA PRO A 133 5.14 11.36 8.44
C PRO A 133 4.35 12.58 7.92
N ILE A 134 3.11 12.80 8.39
CA ILE A 134 2.29 13.95 7.96
C ILE A 134 2.32 15.13 8.96
N ILE A 135 2.12 14.88 10.26
CA ILE A 135 2.06 15.96 11.26
C ILE A 135 3.39 16.74 11.34
N SER A 136 4.50 16.02 11.36
CA SER A 136 5.89 16.50 11.36
C SER A 136 6.23 17.51 10.24
N VAL A 137 5.54 17.45 9.09
CA VAL A 137 5.78 18.23 7.87
C VAL A 137 4.90 19.48 7.88
N SER A 138 3.73 19.42 8.54
CA SER A 138 2.88 20.60 8.74
C SER A 138 3.49 21.68 9.65
N GLU A 139 4.53 21.34 10.42
CA GLU A 139 5.28 22.31 11.24
C GLU A 139 6.43 23.00 10.46
N GLU A 140 7.06 22.34 9.48
CA GLU A 140 8.09 22.95 8.63
C GLU A 140 7.49 23.63 7.39
N LYS A 141 7.34 24.96 7.48
CA LYS A 141 7.17 25.80 6.31
C LYS A 141 8.42 25.77 5.43
N ASP A 142 8.30 25.28 4.21
CA ASP A 142 8.42 26.12 3.01
C ASP A 142 8.19 25.31 1.71
N PHE A 143 7.41 25.86 0.78
CA PHE A 143 7.16 25.32 -0.58
C PHE A 143 8.44 25.12 -1.43
N THR A 144 9.60 25.57 -0.93
CA THR A 144 10.92 25.38 -1.56
C THR A 144 11.37 23.92 -1.59
N TYR A 145 10.71 23.01 -0.85
CA TYR A 145 11.17 21.62 -0.71
C TYR A 145 10.91 20.77 -1.97
N LEU A 146 9.73 20.85 -2.59
CA LEU A 146 9.40 19.99 -3.75
C LEU A 146 10.32 20.22 -4.96
N GLU A 147 10.54 21.48 -5.38
CA GLU A 147 11.39 21.76 -6.55
C GLU A 147 12.83 21.26 -6.33
N GLY A 148 13.45 21.59 -5.18
CA GLY A 148 14.79 21.12 -4.81
C GLY A 148 14.86 19.61 -4.52
N PHE A 149 13.74 18.96 -4.20
CA PHE A 149 13.64 17.50 -4.14
C PHE A 149 13.64 16.90 -5.55
N LEU A 150 12.89 17.48 -6.49
CA LEU A 150 12.78 17.01 -7.86
C LEU A 150 14.02 17.33 -8.72
N GLU A 151 14.80 18.37 -8.40
CA GLU A 151 16.13 18.63 -8.99
C GLU A 151 17.06 17.40 -8.92
N LYS A 152 16.92 16.55 -7.89
CA LYS A 152 17.67 15.29 -7.77
C LYS A 152 17.48 14.36 -8.98
N TYR A 153 16.38 14.52 -9.73
CA TYR A 153 15.95 13.70 -10.86
C TYR A 153 15.86 14.46 -12.19
N ASP A 154 16.34 15.71 -12.28
CA ASP A 154 16.27 16.56 -13.49
C ASP A 154 17.03 15.99 -14.72
N LYS A 155 17.90 15.01 -14.48
CA LYS A 155 18.88 14.46 -15.45
C LYS A 155 18.20 13.62 -16.52
N ILE A 156 17.78 14.33 -17.56
CA ILE A 156 17.12 13.80 -18.75
C ILE A 156 18.09 13.89 -19.94
N ASN A 157 18.18 12.84 -20.75
CA ASN A 157 19.04 12.86 -21.94
C ASN A 157 18.50 13.78 -23.05
N GLU A 158 19.38 14.21 -23.96
CA GLU A 158 19.10 15.19 -25.03
C GLU A 158 17.79 14.92 -25.80
N LYS A 159 17.46 13.65 -26.06
CA LYS A 159 16.21 13.26 -26.74
C LYS A 159 15.02 13.47 -25.83
N GLY A 160 15.07 12.97 -24.60
CA GLY A 160 14.01 13.19 -23.62
C GLY A 160 13.78 14.67 -23.29
N GLN A 161 14.83 15.49 -23.31
CA GLN A 161 14.73 16.93 -23.04
C GLN A 161 13.99 17.67 -24.15
N LEU A 162 14.15 17.26 -25.42
CA LEU A 162 13.35 17.77 -26.54
C LEU A 162 11.86 17.39 -26.39
N PHE A 163 11.58 16.17 -25.92
CA PHE A 163 10.21 15.74 -25.63
C PHE A 163 9.59 16.48 -24.43
N LEU A 164 10.34 16.69 -23.35
CA LEU A 164 9.92 17.49 -22.19
C LEU A 164 9.56 18.92 -22.61
N LEU A 165 10.48 19.64 -23.26
CA LEU A 165 10.25 21.03 -23.68
C LEU A 165 9.00 21.17 -24.57
N LYS A 166 8.73 20.16 -25.41
CA LYS A 166 7.53 20.14 -26.26
C LYS A 166 6.26 19.81 -25.47
N ALA A 167 6.33 18.96 -24.44
CA ALA A 167 5.24 18.74 -23.51
C ALA A 167 4.90 20.01 -22.71
N GLU A 168 5.92 20.74 -22.26
CA GLU A 168 5.78 22.00 -21.51
C GLU A 168 5.09 23.07 -22.36
N LEU A 169 5.52 23.27 -23.61
CA LEU A 169 4.87 24.18 -24.57
C LEU A 169 3.43 23.78 -24.91
N PHE A 170 3.06 22.50 -24.80
CA PHE A 170 1.66 22.07 -24.91
C PHE A 170 0.86 22.31 -23.62
N GLY A 171 1.48 22.12 -22.44
CA GLY A 171 0.89 22.43 -21.15
C GLY A 171 0.57 23.92 -20.98
N GLU A 172 1.48 24.81 -21.38
CA GLU A 172 1.29 26.28 -21.36
C GLU A 172 0.07 26.76 -22.17
N VAL A 173 -0.42 25.96 -23.12
CA VAL A 173 -1.60 26.26 -23.95
C VAL A 173 -2.79 25.32 -23.67
N SER A 174 -2.76 24.60 -22.54
CA SER A 174 -3.77 23.61 -22.10
C SER A 174 -4.05 22.48 -23.11
N PHE A 175 -3.07 22.15 -23.96
CA PHE A 175 -3.11 20.97 -24.86
C PHE A 175 -2.59 19.75 -24.10
N TYR A 176 -3.24 19.43 -22.97
CA TYR A 176 -2.72 18.44 -22.01
C TYR A 176 -2.58 17.03 -22.59
N LYS A 177 -3.42 16.65 -23.56
CA LYS A 177 -3.37 15.31 -24.20
C LYS A 177 -2.14 15.16 -25.07
N GLU A 178 -1.82 16.19 -25.85
CA GLU A 178 -0.58 16.30 -26.60
C GLU A 178 0.62 16.37 -25.65
N ALA A 179 0.53 17.13 -24.54
CA ALA A 179 1.58 17.21 -23.53
C ALA A 179 1.90 15.83 -22.90
N ILE A 180 0.88 15.07 -22.49
CA ILE A 180 1.01 13.70 -21.96
C ILE A 180 1.68 12.76 -22.98
N ILE A 181 1.32 12.87 -24.27
CA ILE A 181 1.93 12.05 -25.34
C ILE A 181 3.44 12.35 -25.48
N GLU A 182 3.82 13.62 -25.51
CA GLU A 182 5.24 14.00 -25.61
C GLU A 182 6.00 13.65 -24.33
N LEU A 183 5.42 13.83 -23.14
CA LEU A 183 6.09 13.54 -21.87
C LEU A 183 6.24 12.03 -21.63
N LYS A 184 5.29 11.20 -22.09
CA LYS A 184 5.49 9.74 -22.21
C LYS A 184 6.62 9.42 -23.20
N GLY A 185 6.78 10.23 -24.26
CA GLY A 185 7.97 10.20 -25.13
C GLY A 185 9.27 10.46 -24.37
N ALA A 186 9.32 11.47 -23.50
CA ALA A 186 10.48 11.76 -22.65
C ALA A 186 10.80 10.58 -21.70
N LEU A 187 9.78 10.01 -21.06
CA LEU A 187 9.89 8.87 -20.15
C LEU A 187 10.36 7.60 -20.87
N ASN A 188 9.93 7.36 -22.11
CA ASN A 188 10.43 6.24 -22.92
C ASN A 188 11.95 6.32 -23.19
N TYR A 189 12.51 7.53 -23.23
CA TYR A 189 13.97 7.73 -23.31
C TYR A 189 14.67 7.74 -21.95
N ASN A 190 13.94 7.90 -20.85
CA ASN A 190 14.49 8.00 -19.49
C ASN A 190 13.60 7.20 -18.50
N PRO A 191 13.54 5.86 -18.61
CA PRO A 191 12.54 5.07 -17.90
C PRO A 191 12.72 5.13 -16.38
N GLY A 192 11.63 5.32 -15.64
CA GLY A 192 11.65 5.43 -14.18
C GLY A 192 12.17 6.76 -13.62
N ASN A 193 12.41 7.77 -14.46
CA ASN A 193 12.77 9.11 -13.99
C ASN A 193 11.61 9.75 -13.20
N ILE A 194 11.84 10.04 -11.91
CA ILE A 194 10.80 10.53 -10.99
C ILE A 194 10.26 11.91 -11.37
N PHE A 195 11.11 12.84 -11.84
CA PHE A 195 10.66 14.15 -12.33
C PHE A 195 9.68 14.00 -13.50
N LEU A 196 9.97 13.13 -14.48
CA LEU A 196 9.09 12.88 -15.62
C LEU A 196 7.79 12.15 -15.23
N LEU A 197 7.82 11.30 -14.20
CA LEU A 197 6.62 10.66 -13.65
C LEU A 197 5.74 11.66 -12.89
N PHE A 198 6.35 12.56 -12.11
CA PHE A 198 5.66 13.60 -11.36
C PHE A 198 4.94 14.56 -12.31
N ARG A 199 5.67 15.11 -13.29
CA ARG A 199 5.14 15.98 -14.34
C ARG A 199 4.10 15.30 -15.24
N LEU A 200 4.07 13.95 -15.30
CA LEU A 200 2.96 13.21 -15.91
C LEU A 200 1.72 13.28 -15.01
N SER A 201 1.84 13.01 -13.71
CA SER A 201 0.71 13.09 -12.76
C SER A 201 0.06 14.47 -12.80
N ASP A 202 0.85 15.54 -12.78
CA ASP A 202 0.37 16.93 -12.90
C ASP A 202 -0.49 17.14 -14.16
N LEU A 203 0.03 16.75 -15.33
CA LEU A 203 -0.68 16.89 -16.61
C LEU A 203 -1.92 16.01 -16.71
N TYR A 204 -1.94 14.87 -16.02
CA TYR A 204 -3.09 13.98 -15.94
C TYR A 204 -4.20 14.58 -15.06
N GLN A 205 -3.85 15.18 -13.92
CA GLN A 205 -4.76 15.93 -13.06
C GLN A 205 -5.36 17.14 -13.78
N GLU A 206 -4.54 17.93 -14.49
CA GLU A 206 -4.97 19.06 -15.33
C GLU A 206 -5.89 18.62 -16.50
N ASN A 207 -5.76 17.37 -16.96
CA ASN A 207 -6.60 16.76 -17.98
C ASN A 207 -7.90 16.12 -17.43
N GLU A 208 -8.19 16.28 -16.13
CA GLU A 208 -9.31 15.64 -15.39
C GLU A 208 -9.27 14.10 -15.40
N ASP A 209 -8.11 13.49 -15.67
CA ASP A 209 -7.90 12.04 -15.69
C ASP A 209 -7.16 11.61 -14.41
N TYR A 210 -7.93 11.70 -13.32
CA TYR A 210 -7.49 11.45 -11.95
C TYR A 210 -7.03 10.01 -11.69
N TYR A 211 -7.50 9.06 -12.51
CA TYR A 211 -7.11 7.65 -12.39
C TYR A 211 -5.66 7.44 -12.79
N ASP A 212 -5.25 7.90 -13.98
CA ASP A 212 -3.86 7.78 -14.40
C ASP A 212 -2.94 8.70 -13.59
N SER A 213 -3.39 9.89 -13.16
CA SER A 213 -2.64 10.73 -12.21
C SER A 213 -2.32 9.95 -10.92
N LEU A 214 -3.32 9.39 -10.25
CA LEU A 214 -3.13 8.66 -9.01
C LEU A 214 -2.27 7.39 -9.20
N ASN A 215 -2.37 6.71 -10.35
CA ASN A 215 -1.47 5.61 -10.71
C ASN A 215 0.00 6.08 -10.81
N TYR A 216 0.26 7.21 -11.46
CA TYR A 216 1.62 7.76 -11.57
C TYR A 216 2.17 8.19 -10.20
N THR A 217 1.36 8.80 -9.34
CA THR A 217 1.77 9.15 -7.97
C THR A 217 1.98 7.91 -7.10
N GLU A 218 1.13 6.88 -7.17
CA GLU A 218 1.36 5.61 -6.46
C GLU A 218 2.66 4.93 -6.93
N ILE A 219 3.04 5.01 -8.21
CA ILE A 219 4.33 4.51 -8.71
C ILE A 219 5.52 5.29 -8.12
N ILE A 220 5.44 6.63 -8.08
CA ILE A 220 6.48 7.49 -7.47
C ILE A 220 6.64 7.15 -6.00
N PHE A 221 5.53 7.12 -5.26
CA PHE A 221 5.54 6.88 -3.82
C PHE A 221 6.09 5.49 -3.46
N ASN A 222 5.71 4.46 -4.22
CA ASN A 222 6.25 3.11 -4.04
C ASN A 222 7.78 3.03 -4.22
N TYR A 223 8.36 3.88 -5.09
CA TYR A 223 9.81 4.00 -5.19
C TYR A 223 10.42 4.79 -4.03
N LEU A 224 9.80 5.92 -3.65
CA LEU A 224 10.37 6.80 -2.63
C LEU A 224 10.35 6.19 -1.22
N GLN A 225 9.27 5.53 -0.80
CA GLN A 225 9.19 4.84 0.51
C GLN A 225 10.26 3.73 0.68
N ASP A 226 10.72 3.12 -0.42
CA ASP A 226 11.73 2.06 -0.41
C ASP A 226 13.18 2.64 -0.43
N ASN A 227 13.34 3.97 -0.53
CA ASN A 227 14.63 4.65 -0.74
C ASN A 227 14.89 5.91 0.15
N TYR A 228 13.87 6.47 0.79
CA TYR A 228 13.95 7.68 1.63
C TYR A 228 13.20 7.49 2.95
N PRO A 229 13.61 8.15 4.05
CA PRO A 229 12.76 8.36 5.20
C PRO A 229 11.46 9.06 4.75
N LEU A 230 10.32 8.64 5.30
CA LEU A 230 9.02 9.21 4.94
C LEU A 230 8.88 10.67 5.39
N GLU A 231 9.65 11.02 6.41
CA GLU A 231 9.84 12.34 7.01
C GLU A 231 10.64 13.29 6.10
N GLU A 232 11.38 12.76 5.11
CA GLU A 232 12.11 13.52 4.07
C GLU A 232 11.29 13.68 2.77
N LEU A 233 9.98 13.40 2.78
CA LEU A 233 9.12 13.55 1.61
C LEU A 233 8.36 14.90 1.62
N PRO A 234 8.34 15.66 0.49
CA PRO A 234 7.56 16.89 0.37
C PRO A 234 6.08 16.69 0.72
N LEU A 235 5.45 17.69 1.36
CA LEU A 235 4.00 17.67 1.65
C LEU A 235 3.18 17.46 0.37
N GLU A 236 3.61 18.07 -0.71
CA GLU A 236 2.98 18.04 -2.02
C GLU A 236 2.90 16.60 -2.59
N LEU A 237 3.82 15.70 -2.22
CA LEU A 237 3.72 14.28 -2.59
C LEU A 237 2.63 13.54 -1.82
N TRP A 238 2.43 13.90 -0.54
CA TRP A 238 1.35 13.36 0.28
C TRP A 238 -0.02 13.88 -0.19
N GLU A 239 -0.10 15.15 -0.56
CA GLU A 239 -1.31 15.77 -1.14
C GLU A 239 -1.69 15.11 -2.48
N GLN A 240 -0.72 14.81 -3.36
CA GLN A 240 -0.98 14.03 -4.58
C GLN A 240 -1.32 12.55 -4.32
N LEU A 241 -0.85 11.95 -3.22
CA LEU A 241 -1.14 10.55 -2.88
C LEU A 241 -2.54 10.38 -2.27
N TYR A 242 -3.03 11.40 -1.56
CA TYR A 242 -4.36 11.45 -0.95
C TYR A 242 -5.17 12.67 -1.44
N PRO A 243 -5.43 12.80 -2.76
CA PRO A 243 -5.95 14.03 -3.33
C PRO A 243 -7.44 14.23 -3.01
N ALA A 244 -7.81 15.48 -2.72
CA ALA A 244 -9.18 15.90 -2.43
C ALA A 244 -10.01 16.14 -3.72
N TYR A 245 -9.96 15.24 -4.70
CA TYR A 245 -10.72 15.41 -5.94
C TYR A 245 -12.24 15.40 -5.66
N PHE A 246 -12.97 16.31 -6.33
CA PHE A 246 -14.40 16.56 -6.14
C PHE A 246 -14.81 17.02 -4.72
N GLU A 247 -13.90 17.61 -3.94
CA GLU A 247 -14.12 17.99 -2.53
C GLU A 247 -15.45 18.72 -2.26
N ASP A 248 -15.80 19.76 -3.02
CA ASP A 248 -17.07 20.51 -2.82
C ASP A 248 -18.31 19.60 -2.90
N MET A 249 -18.33 18.70 -3.89
CA MET A 249 -19.43 17.75 -4.08
C MET A 249 -19.47 16.73 -2.94
N ILE A 250 -18.30 16.20 -2.56
CA ILE A 250 -18.17 15.23 -1.47
C ILE A 250 -18.64 15.86 -0.16
N ARG A 251 -18.23 17.11 0.13
CA ARG A 251 -18.67 17.88 1.30
C ARG A 251 -20.18 18.10 1.31
N GLU A 252 -20.79 18.53 0.19
CA GLU A 252 -22.25 18.75 0.10
C GLU A 252 -23.03 17.47 0.45
N TYR A 253 -22.68 16.34 -0.18
CA TYR A 253 -23.40 15.09 0.01
C TYR A 253 -23.09 14.40 1.35
N ALA A 254 -21.87 14.54 1.87
CA ALA A 254 -21.51 14.02 3.20
C ALA A 254 -22.31 14.72 4.31
N ILE A 255 -22.37 16.07 4.28
CA ILE A 255 -23.20 16.87 5.21
C ILE A 255 -24.67 16.47 5.12
N LYS A 256 -25.19 16.29 3.90
CA LYS A 256 -26.59 15.93 3.62
C LYS A 256 -27.00 14.56 4.17
N TYR A 257 -26.06 13.63 4.35
CA TYR A 257 -26.33 12.27 4.85
C TYR A 257 -25.73 12.00 6.24
N GLU A 258 -25.19 13.01 6.92
CA GLU A 258 -24.56 12.89 8.25
C GLU A 258 -23.37 11.89 8.28
N ILE A 259 -22.60 11.83 7.18
CA ILE A 259 -21.40 11.00 7.02
C ILE A 259 -20.16 11.90 7.05
N ASP A 260 -19.00 11.40 7.51
CA ASP A 260 -17.75 12.13 7.37
C ASP A 260 -17.28 12.18 5.90
N HIS A 261 -17.07 13.39 5.39
CA HIS A 261 -16.51 13.66 4.07
C HIS A 261 -15.15 12.97 3.81
N LEU A 262 -14.28 12.82 4.81
CA LEU A 262 -12.99 12.15 4.64
C LEU A 262 -13.15 10.64 4.47
N LEU A 263 -14.15 10.04 5.14
CA LEU A 263 -14.51 8.64 4.92
C LEU A 263 -15.07 8.44 3.50
N VAL A 264 -15.92 9.35 3.02
CA VAL A 264 -16.44 9.30 1.64
C VAL A 264 -15.31 9.46 0.61
N LEU A 265 -14.39 10.40 0.83
CA LEU A 265 -13.20 10.60 -0.02
C LEU A 265 -12.31 9.36 -0.05
N ALA A 266 -12.01 8.77 1.11
CA ALA A 266 -11.21 7.54 1.22
C ALA A 266 -11.89 6.34 0.52
N MET A 267 -13.22 6.21 0.63
CA MET A 267 -13.98 5.19 -0.09
C MET A 267 -13.95 5.39 -1.61
N ILE A 268 -14.06 6.63 -2.11
CA ILE A 268 -13.95 6.91 -3.56
C ILE A 268 -12.54 6.60 -4.06
N ARG A 269 -11.50 6.99 -3.30
CA ARG A 269 -10.10 6.65 -3.60
C ARG A 269 -9.92 5.13 -3.69
N GLU A 270 -10.45 4.37 -2.73
CA GLU A 270 -10.21 2.92 -2.68
C GLU A 270 -11.06 2.12 -3.68
N GLU A 271 -12.36 2.41 -3.83
CA GLU A 271 -13.26 1.65 -4.71
C GLU A 271 -13.05 1.96 -6.20
N SER A 272 -12.67 3.20 -6.58
CA SER A 272 -12.54 3.58 -8.00
C SER A 272 -11.27 4.30 -8.41
N ARG A 273 -10.37 4.66 -7.47
CA ARG A 273 -9.22 5.55 -7.74
C ARG A 273 -9.66 6.82 -8.51
N PHE A 274 -10.82 7.37 -8.12
CA PHE A 274 -11.49 8.52 -8.74
C PHE A 274 -11.93 8.36 -10.22
N ASN A 275 -11.81 7.18 -10.80
CA ASN A 275 -12.46 6.88 -12.07
C ASN A 275 -14.00 6.86 -11.90
N ALA A 276 -14.73 7.39 -12.88
CA ALA A 276 -16.19 7.45 -12.90
C ALA A 276 -16.87 6.45 -13.86
N TRP A 277 -16.08 5.61 -14.57
CA TRP A 277 -16.53 4.82 -15.72
C TRP A 277 -16.03 3.36 -15.72
#